data_AF-A0A1G9TTI7-F1
#
_entry.id   AF-A0A1G9TTI7-F1
#
_cell.length_a   1.000
_cell.length_b   1.000
_cell.length_c   1.000
_cell.angle_alpha   90.00
_cell.angle_beta   90.00
_cell.angle_gamma   90.00
#
_symmetry.space_group_name_H-M   'P 1'
#
loop_
_entity.id
_entity.type
_entity.pdbx_description
1 polymer ?
#
loop_
_entity_poly.entity_id
_entity_poly.type
_entity_poly.pdbx_seq_one_letter_code
_entity_poly.pdbx_strand_id
1 'polypeptide(L)' 'IARKTNHSQQAVDRYIKDYERVKFLVRRGIEPARIQHMTGRSQTVIEQYIEIIEHYHLEHVKDEKEG' A
#
# COMPACT_ATOMS: atom_id res chain seq x y z
N ILE A 1 -20.36 -0.43 -25.44
CA ILE A 1 -18.98 -0.20 -24.93
C ILE A 1 -18.94 0.29 -23.47
N ALA A 2 -20.04 0.83 -22.88
CA ALA A 2 -20.06 1.34 -21.50
C ALA A 2 -20.30 0.32 -20.35
N ARG A 3 -20.36 -1.01 -20.60
CA ARG A 3 -20.58 -2.01 -19.53
C ARG A 3 -19.34 -2.78 -19.09
N LYS A 4 -18.20 -2.61 -19.78
CA LYS A 4 -16.90 -3.22 -19.40
C LYS A 4 -16.04 -2.34 -18.48
N THR A 5 -16.40 -1.07 -18.31
CA THR A 5 -15.59 -0.05 -17.59
C THR A 5 -16.01 0.17 -16.13
N ASN A 6 -17.17 -0.32 -15.69
CA ASN A 6 -17.67 -0.07 -14.33
C ASN A 6 -17.03 -0.99 -13.27
N HIS A 7 -16.62 -2.20 -13.67
CA HIS A 7 -15.89 -3.12 -12.80
C HIS A 7 -14.39 -2.78 -12.73
N SER A 8 -13.80 -2.22 -13.80
CA SER A 8 -12.40 -1.81 -13.77
C SER A 8 -12.17 -0.61 -12.86
N GLN A 9 -13.11 0.34 -12.79
CA GLN A 9 -13.00 1.48 -11.87
C GLN A 9 -13.02 1.05 -10.41
N GLN A 10 -13.95 0.17 -10.01
CA GLN A 10 -13.99 -0.36 -8.64
C GLN A 10 -12.73 -1.15 -8.28
N ALA A 11 -12.16 -1.89 -9.24
CA ALA A 11 -10.90 -2.59 -9.04
C ALA A 11 -9.73 -1.62 -8.83
N VAL A 12 -9.67 -0.54 -9.61
CA VAL A 12 -8.67 0.53 -9.47
C VAL A 12 -8.82 1.26 -8.13
N ASP A 13 -10.03 1.66 -7.76
CA ASP A 13 -10.30 2.31 -6.47
C ASP A 13 -9.90 1.43 -5.30
N ARG A 14 -10.16 0.13 -5.39
CA ARG A 14 -9.74 -0.85 -4.39
C ARG A 14 -8.22 -0.87 -4.28
N TYR A 15 -7.52 -0.97 -5.41
CA TYR A 15 -6.06 -1.00 -5.44
C TYR A 15 -5.43 0.27 -4.87
N ILE A 16 -5.98 1.45 -5.20
CA ILE A 16 -5.53 2.74 -4.65
C ILE A 16 -5.74 2.78 -3.13
N LYS A 17 -6.91 2.38 -2.64
CA LYS A 17 -7.20 2.34 -1.19
C LYS A 17 -6.28 1.39 -0.44
N ASP A 18 -5.98 0.24 -1.03
CA ASP A 18 -5.05 -0.73 -0.43
C ASP A 18 -3.63 -0.17 -0.38
N TYR A 19 -3.18 0.45 -1.46
CA TYR A 19 -1.86 1.08 -1.55
C TYR A 19 -1.70 2.18 -0.48
N GLU A 20 -2.65 3.11 -0.39
CA GLU A 20 -2.62 4.18 0.61
C GLU A 20 -2.63 3.64 2.05
N ARG A 21 -3.39 2.57 2.31
CA ARG A 21 -3.40 1.89 3.61
C ARG A 21 -2.06 1.24 3.93
N VAL A 22 -1.44 0.54 2.98
CA VAL A 22 -0.13 -0.10 3.17
C VAL A 22 0.95 0.98 3.37
N LYS A 23 0.94 2.04 2.56
CA LYS A 23 1.85 3.19 2.70
C LYS A 23 1.78 3.84 4.07
N PHE A 24 0.58 4.06 4.61
CA PHE A 24 0.43 4.58 5.96
C PHE A 24 1.04 3.64 7.02
N LEU A 25 0.80 2.33 6.91
CA LEU A 25 1.31 1.35 7.87
C LEU A 25 2.85 1.21 7.79
N VAL A 26 3.42 1.20 6.59
CA VAL A 26 4.87 1.16 6.37
C VAL A 26 5.53 2.39 7.01
N ARG A 27 4.96 3.59 6.81
CA ARG A 27 5.47 4.84 7.42
C ARG A 27 5.46 4.81 8.94
N ARG A 28 4.47 4.15 9.54
CA ARG A 28 4.40 3.91 10.99
C ARG A 28 5.38 2.84 11.50
N GLY A 29 6.24 2.30 10.63
CA GLY A 29 7.21 1.26 10.97
C GLY A 29 6.57 -0.09 11.26
N ILE A 30 5.38 -0.36 10.71
CA ILE A 30 4.70 -1.64 10.91
C ILE A 30 5.33 -2.70 10.01
N GLU A 31 5.73 -3.82 10.61
CA GLU A 31 6.34 -4.95 9.90
C GLU A 31 5.41 -5.54 8.81
N PRO A 32 5.95 -5.93 7.63
CA PRO A 32 5.15 -6.43 6.50
C PRO A 32 4.23 -7.61 6.84
N ALA A 33 4.68 -8.54 7.69
CA ALA A 33 3.86 -9.67 8.15
C ALA A 33 2.63 -9.24 8.97
N ARG A 34 2.74 -8.13 9.71
CA ARG A 34 1.62 -7.53 10.45
C ARG A 34 0.69 -6.77 9.49
N ILE A 35 1.25 -6.08 8.50
CA ILE A 35 0.47 -5.45 7.42
C ILE A 35 -0.36 -6.50 6.67
N GLN A 36 0.20 -7.69 6.43
CA GLN A 36 -0.50 -8.83 5.83
C GLN A 36 -1.76 -9.20 6.61
N HIS A 37 -1.62 -9.41 7.92
CA HIS A 37 -2.75 -9.69 8.80
C HIS A 37 -3.78 -8.55 8.83
N MET A 38 -3.34 -7.29 8.81
CA MET A 38 -4.21 -6.12 8.91
C MET A 38 -4.96 -5.76 7.62
N THR A 39 -4.44 -6.18 6.47
CA THR A 39 -4.98 -5.83 5.15
C THR A 39 -5.62 -7.01 4.42
N GLY A 40 -5.34 -8.24 4.87
CA GLY A 40 -5.81 -9.47 4.23
C GLY A 40 -5.22 -9.68 2.83
N ARG A 41 -4.12 -8.99 2.50
CA ARG A 41 -3.42 -9.12 1.21
C ARG A 41 -2.36 -10.18 1.28
N SER A 42 -1.97 -10.72 0.13
CA SER A 42 -0.86 -11.65 0.06
C SER A 42 0.45 -10.93 0.35
N GLN A 43 1.42 -11.68 0.86
CA GLN A 43 2.77 -11.17 1.11
C GLN A 43 3.38 -10.54 -0.15
N THR A 44 3.27 -11.21 -1.30
CA THR A 44 3.79 -10.71 -2.59
C THR A 44 3.20 -9.37 -3.01
N VAL A 45 1.91 -9.12 -2.73
CA VAL A 45 1.27 -7.82 -3.05
C VAL A 45 1.80 -6.73 -2.11
N ILE A 46 2.02 -7.05 -0.85
CA ILE A 46 2.58 -6.11 0.12
C ILE A 46 4.03 -5.76 -0.23
N GLU A 47 4.83 -6.74 -0.62
CA GLU A 47 6.21 -6.52 -1.09
C GLU A 47 6.26 -5.59 -2.30
N GLN A 48 5.39 -5.78 -3.30
CA GLN A 48 5.30 -4.86 -4.44
C GLN A 48 4.91 -3.44 -4.03
N TYR A 49 3.97 -3.29 -3.09
CA TYR A 49 3.61 -1.97 -2.59
C TYR A 49 4.76 -1.31 -1.84
N ILE A 50 5.48 -2.07 -1.01
CA ILE A 50 6.66 -1.58 -0.30
C ILE A 50 7.72 -1.11 -1.30
N GLU A 51 8.01 -1.89 -2.34
CA GLU A 51 8.97 -1.50 -3.39
C GLU A 51 8.58 -0.18 -4.05
N ILE A 52 7.29 0.02 -4.37
CA ILE A 52 6.80 1.28 -4.94
C ILE A 52 6.92 2.43 -3.93
N ILE A 53 6.57 2.20 -2.67
CA ILE A 53 6.67 3.21 -1.60
C ILE A 53 8.13 3.62 -1.40
N GLU A 54 9.03 2.65 -1.36
CA GLU A 54 10.45 2.88 -1.24
C GLU A 54 10.96 3.63 -2.47
N HIS A 55 10.68 3.17 -3.68
CA HIS A 55 11.21 3.79 -4.89
C HIS A 55 10.72 5.23 -5.13
N TYR A 56 9.46 5.54 -4.80
CA TYR A 56 8.83 6.83 -5.14
C TYR A 56 8.53 7.76 -3.95
N HIS A 57 8.67 7.28 -2.71
CA HIS A 57 8.31 8.06 -1.51
C HIS A 57 9.40 8.05 -0.42
N LEU A 58 10.63 7.63 -0.74
CA LEU A 58 11.78 7.61 0.17
C LEU A 58 12.25 8.99 0.66
N GLU A 59 11.70 10.09 0.17
CA GLU A 59 12.15 11.44 0.53
C GLU A 59 11.75 11.88 1.96
N HIS A 60 10.96 11.11 2.71
CA HIS A 60 10.40 11.55 4.00
C HIS A 60 10.27 10.45 5.09
N VAL A 61 11.14 9.44 5.12
CA VAL A 61 11.11 8.39 6.19
C VAL A 61 12.07 8.71 7.36
N LYS A 62 12.76 9.87 7.33
CA LYS A 62 13.78 10.20 8.34
C LYS A 62 13.29 10.95 9.59
N ASP A 63 12.03 11.38 9.67
CA ASP A 63 11.58 12.32 10.73
C ASP A 63 10.88 11.71 11.96
N GLU A 64 10.59 10.40 12.01
CA GLU A 64 9.80 9.81 13.13
C GLU A 64 10.58 8.79 13.98
N LYS A 65 11.92 8.76 13.92
CA LYS A 65 12.78 7.87 14.73
C LYS A 65 13.46 8.57 15.92
N GLU A 66 13.18 9.85 16.17
CA GLU A 66 13.63 10.56 17.38
C GLU A 66 12.40 11.10 18.14
N GLY A 67 12.01 10.38 19.19
CA GLY A 67 10.93 10.74 20.10
C GLY A 67 10.85 9.75 21.25
#